data_AF-A0A650CNZ5-F1
#
_entry.id   AF-A0A650CNZ5-F1
#
_cell.length_a   1.000
_cell.length_b   1.000
_cell.length_c   1.000
_cell.angle_alpha   90.00
_cell.angle_beta   90.00
_cell.angle_gamma   90.00
#
_symmetry.space_group_name_H-M   'P 1'
#
loop_
_entity.id
_entity.type
_entity.pdbx_description
1 polymer ?
#
loop_
_entity_poly.entity_id
_entity_poly.type
_entity_poly.pdbx_seq_one_letter_code
_entity_poly.pdbx_strand_id
1 'polypeptide(L)'
;MDIGLIIGILILIFNFAISIWNSYNAGKISSYRKGLGTLVFFLGGFLPVSYVIATIITFILAYLGYISISTTTFILGFDFLFFGLAIVMWGVIATTLSIVATVKGRSWTAGIISVYNAFATIADAWEYITGFFSAWKSIRRAVDSSDFSIIDVIAILAIALGIGYIISYVAYKEGLKSEIGYSYASRRVF
;
A
#
# COMPACT_ATOMS: atom_id res chain seq x y z
N MET A 1 7.86 -1.31 26.22
CA MET A 1 7.52 -1.24 24.79
C MET A 1 8.01 0.11 24.31
N ASP A 2 9.00 0.14 23.42
CA ASP A 2 9.65 1.40 23.02
C ASP A 2 8.67 2.31 22.30
N ILE A 3 8.72 3.62 22.60
CA ILE A 3 7.78 4.62 22.05
C ILE A 3 7.82 4.65 20.52
N GLY A 4 8.98 4.35 19.92
CA GLY A 4 9.13 4.24 18.47
C GLY A 4 8.35 3.08 17.86
N LEU A 5 8.23 1.95 18.57
CA LEU A 5 7.45 0.80 18.12
C LEU A 5 5.94 1.11 18.15
N ILE A 6 5.48 1.84 19.17
CA ILE A 6 4.08 2.32 19.26
C ILE A 6 3.77 3.22 18.07
N ILE A 7 4.64 4.20 17.78
CA ILE A 7 4.47 5.13 16.65
C ILE A 7 4.47 4.36 15.32
N GLY A 8 5.37 3.40 15.13
CA GLY A 8 5.42 2.57 13.93
C GLY A 8 4.13 1.77 13.70
N ILE A 9 3.57 1.16 14.75
CA ILE A 9 2.29 0.45 14.67
C ILE A 9 1.15 1.41 14.27
N LEU A 10 1.09 2.60 14.88
CA LEU A 10 0.06 3.59 14.55
C LEU A 10 0.15 4.05 13.10
N ILE A 11 1.36 4.30 12.59
CA ILE A 11 1.61 4.63 11.18
C ILE A 11 1.13 3.50 10.28
N LEU A 12 1.44 2.25 10.61
CA LEU A 12 1.07 1.08 9.82
C LEU A 12 -0.46 0.89 9.76
N ILE A 13 -1.17 1.09 10.88
CA ILE A 13 -2.64 1.08 10.93
C ILE A 13 -3.24 2.21 10.07
N PHE A 14 -2.68 3.42 10.20
CA PHE A 14 -3.15 4.57 9.43
C PHE A 14 -2.95 4.37 7.93
N ASN A 15 -1.78 3.89 7.52
CA ASN A 15 -1.48 3.55 6.14
C ASN A 15 -2.45 2.49 5.61
N PHE A 16 -2.72 1.45 6.37
CA PHE A 16 -3.71 0.43 6.02
C PHE A 16 -5.10 1.02 5.77
N ALA A 17 -5.58 1.90 6.66
CA ALA A 17 -6.87 2.57 6.52
C ALA A 17 -6.93 3.45 5.25
N ILE A 18 -5.86 4.21 4.99
CA ILE A 18 -5.74 5.01 3.76
C ILE A 18 -5.77 4.12 2.51
N SER A 19 -5.10 2.97 2.53
CA SER A 19 -5.07 2.08 1.36
C SER A 19 -6.42 1.43 1.08
N ILE A 20 -7.19 1.11 2.13
CA ILE A 20 -8.60 0.70 1.98
C ILE A 20 -9.42 1.85 1.39
N TRP A 21 -9.25 3.08 1.89
CA TRP A 21 -9.92 4.26 1.36
C TRP A 21 -9.58 4.52 -0.11
N ASN A 22 -8.31 4.37 -0.51
CA ASN A 22 -7.87 4.46 -1.89
C ASN A 22 -8.50 3.37 -2.76
N SER A 23 -8.63 2.15 -2.24
CA SER A 23 -9.32 1.05 -2.93
C SER A 23 -10.80 1.39 -3.17
N TYR A 24 -11.48 1.97 -2.18
CA TYR A 24 -12.86 2.44 -2.32
C TYR A 24 -12.97 3.56 -3.38
N ASN A 25 -12.09 4.56 -3.33
CA ASN A 25 -12.08 5.65 -4.33
C ASN A 25 -11.72 5.15 -5.73
N ALA A 26 -10.83 4.15 -5.84
CA ALA A 26 -10.55 3.50 -7.11
C ALA A 26 -11.82 2.90 -7.73
N GLY A 27 -12.68 2.29 -6.91
CA GLY A 27 -13.99 1.79 -7.31
C GLY A 27 -14.85 2.87 -7.94
N LYS A 28 -14.95 4.03 -7.26
CA LYS A 28 -15.67 5.19 -7.77
C LYS A 28 -15.09 5.68 -9.09
N ILE A 29 -13.77 5.84 -9.16
CA ILE A 29 -13.06 6.31 -10.36
C ILE A 29 -13.28 5.35 -11.53
N SER A 30 -13.29 4.04 -11.29
CA SER A 30 -13.49 3.03 -12.32
C SER A 30 -14.88 3.08 -12.97
N SER A 31 -15.89 3.69 -12.33
CA SER A 31 -17.24 3.84 -12.90
C SER A 31 -17.24 4.74 -14.14
N TYR A 32 -16.37 5.75 -14.19
CA TYR A 32 -16.26 6.70 -15.30
C TYR A 32 -14.91 6.64 -16.05
N ARG A 33 -13.84 6.13 -15.41
CA ARG A 33 -12.51 5.93 -16.00
C ARG A 33 -11.88 4.64 -15.49
N LYS A 34 -12.25 3.52 -16.09
CA LYS A 34 -11.81 2.17 -15.70
C LYS A 34 -10.30 2.07 -15.50
N GLY A 35 -9.49 2.49 -16.47
CA GLY A 35 -8.03 2.39 -16.41
C GLY A 35 -7.39 3.16 -15.25
N LEU A 36 -7.84 4.38 -14.99
CA LEU A 36 -7.34 5.17 -13.85
C LEU A 36 -7.76 4.54 -12.53
N GLY A 37 -9.00 4.09 -12.41
CA GLY A 37 -9.46 3.41 -11.20
C GLY A 37 -8.70 2.10 -10.95
N THR A 38 -8.40 1.32 -11.99
CA THR A 38 -7.54 0.13 -11.87
C THR A 38 -6.14 0.48 -11.37
N LEU A 39 -5.54 1.55 -11.88
CA LEU A 39 -4.22 2.00 -11.42
C LEU A 39 -4.24 2.41 -9.94
N VAL A 40 -5.22 3.22 -9.53
CA VAL A 40 -5.39 3.64 -8.13
C VAL A 40 -5.65 2.42 -7.23
N PHE A 41 -6.41 1.44 -7.72
CA PHE A 41 -6.65 0.19 -7.01
C PHE A 41 -5.35 -0.57 -6.77
N PHE A 42 -4.55 -0.81 -7.81
CA PHE A 42 -3.33 -1.61 -7.68
C PHE A 42 -2.26 -0.90 -6.83
N LEU A 43 -1.92 0.34 -7.18
CA LEU A 43 -0.79 1.05 -6.58
C LEU A 43 -1.14 1.73 -5.25
N GLY A 44 -2.35 2.28 -5.12
CA GLY A 44 -2.77 3.02 -3.93
C GLY A 44 -3.54 2.17 -2.91
N GLY A 45 -4.02 1.00 -3.31
CA GLY A 45 -4.86 0.12 -2.51
C GLY A 45 -4.24 -1.25 -2.26
N PHE A 46 -4.29 -2.12 -3.27
CA PHE A 46 -3.91 -3.52 -3.18
C PHE A 46 -2.47 -3.75 -2.72
N LEU A 47 -1.47 -3.11 -3.35
CA LEU A 47 -0.07 -3.31 -2.98
C LEU A 47 0.23 -2.82 -1.55
N PRO A 48 -0.19 -1.60 -1.15
CA PRO A 48 -0.03 -1.14 0.24
C PRO A 48 -0.76 -2.00 1.28
N VAL A 49 -1.99 -2.49 1.00
CA VAL A 49 -2.69 -3.42 1.90
C VAL A 49 -1.91 -4.72 2.01
N SER A 50 -1.43 -5.26 0.90
CA SER A 50 -0.65 -6.50 0.88
C SER A 50 0.67 -6.38 1.65
N TYR A 51 1.35 -5.23 1.54
CA TYR A 51 2.53 -4.90 2.34
C TYR A 51 2.25 -4.98 3.84
N VAL A 52 1.16 -4.34 4.29
CA VAL A 52 0.76 -4.36 5.70
C VAL A 52 0.47 -5.78 6.16
N ILE A 53 -0.26 -6.56 5.37
CA ILE A 53 -0.59 -7.95 5.71
C ILE A 53 0.68 -8.83 5.74
N ALA A 54 1.58 -8.69 4.76
CA ALA A 54 2.85 -9.41 4.71
C ALA A 54 3.69 -9.12 5.96
N THR A 55 3.79 -7.85 6.34
CA THR A 55 4.48 -7.41 7.55
C THR A 55 3.87 -8.04 8.80
N ILE A 56 2.54 -7.98 8.96
CA ILE A 56 1.84 -8.53 10.13
C ILE A 56 2.04 -10.05 10.23
N ILE A 57 1.82 -10.78 9.14
CA ILE A 57 1.99 -12.24 9.12
C ILE A 57 3.43 -12.62 9.47
N THR A 58 4.40 -11.94 8.87
CA THR A 58 5.83 -12.17 9.13
C THR A 58 6.16 -11.97 10.60
N PHE A 59 5.71 -10.87 11.23
CA PHE A 59 5.94 -10.63 12.66
C PHE A 59 5.30 -11.70 13.54
N ILE A 60 4.06 -12.11 13.25
CA ILE A 60 3.37 -13.14 14.02
C ILE A 60 4.12 -14.49 13.92
N LEU A 61 4.48 -14.91 12.72
CA LEU A 61 5.16 -16.19 12.50
C LEU A 61 6.56 -16.19 13.11
N ALA A 62 7.30 -15.08 12.99
CA ALA A 62 8.61 -14.92 13.61
C ALA A 62 8.52 -14.95 15.14
N TYR A 63 7.54 -14.24 15.72
CA TYR A 63 7.32 -14.23 17.17
C TYR A 63 6.98 -15.61 17.74
N LEU A 64 6.21 -16.40 16.99
CA LEU A 64 5.85 -17.77 17.35
C LEU A 64 6.95 -18.79 17.03
N GLY A 65 8.06 -18.37 16.41
CA GLY A 65 9.17 -19.24 16.03
C GLY A 65 8.87 -20.18 14.86
N TYR A 66 7.83 -19.90 14.06
CA TYR A 66 7.47 -20.70 12.89
C TYR A 66 8.36 -20.44 11.67
N ILE A 67 9.04 -19.29 11.63
CA ILE A 67 9.99 -18.95 10.57
C ILE A 67 11.33 -18.52 11.18
N SER A 68 12.41 -18.78 10.45
CA SER A 68 13.75 -18.43 10.88
C SER A 68 14.01 -16.92 10.83
N ILE A 69 15.07 -16.48 11.51
CA ILE A 69 15.50 -15.08 11.51
C ILE A 69 15.92 -14.65 10.11
N SER A 70 16.60 -15.52 9.36
CA SER A 70 16.98 -15.25 7.97
C SER A 70 15.75 -15.07 7.07
N THR A 71 14.76 -15.97 7.16
CA THR A 71 13.50 -15.87 6.42
C THR A 71 12.75 -14.57 6.75
N THR A 72 12.67 -14.23 8.04
CA THR A 72 12.07 -12.97 8.51
C THR A 72 12.80 -11.75 7.93
N THR A 73 14.14 -11.75 7.99
CA THR A 73 14.98 -10.67 7.47
C THR A 73 14.84 -10.53 5.96
N PHE A 74 14.73 -11.65 5.24
CA PHE A 74 14.47 -11.66 3.81
C PHE A 74 13.13 -10.99 3.50
N ILE A 75 12.04 -11.39 4.15
CA ILE A 75 10.70 -10.88 3.84
C ILE A 75 10.63 -9.38 4.13
N LEU A 76 11.10 -8.93 5.29
CA LEU A 76 11.07 -7.50 5.63
C LEU A 76 11.94 -6.65 4.68
N GLY A 77 13.12 -7.17 4.29
CA GLY A 77 13.97 -6.52 3.31
C GLY A 77 13.34 -6.49 1.91
N PHE A 78 12.74 -7.60 1.49
CA PHE A 78 12.03 -7.71 0.22
C PHE A 78 10.82 -6.78 0.18
N ASP A 79 10.04 -6.73 1.26
CA ASP A 79 8.87 -5.89 1.38
C ASP A 79 9.25 -4.41 1.25
N PHE A 80 10.33 -4.00 1.94
CA PHE A 80 10.88 -2.66 1.80
C PHE A 80 11.27 -2.33 0.35
N LEU A 81 11.96 -3.24 -0.36
CA LEU A 81 12.38 -3.00 -1.73
C LEU A 81 11.21 -3.00 -2.72
N PHE A 82 10.35 -4.01 -2.67
CA PHE A 82 9.28 -4.18 -3.66
C PHE A 82 8.09 -3.26 -3.37
N PHE A 83 7.54 -3.32 -2.16
CA PHE A 83 6.38 -2.50 -1.81
C PHE A 83 6.78 -1.05 -1.55
N GLY A 84 7.98 -0.79 -0.99
CA GLY A 84 8.47 0.58 -0.85
C GLY A 84 8.58 1.31 -2.20
N LEU A 85 9.09 0.63 -3.24
CA LEU A 85 9.10 1.20 -4.59
C LEU A 85 7.68 1.48 -5.11
N ALA A 86 6.75 0.55 -4.88
CA ALA A 86 5.35 0.74 -5.28
C ALA A 86 4.69 1.93 -4.58
N ILE A 87 4.98 2.13 -3.29
CA ILE A 87 4.51 3.27 -2.49
C ILE A 87 5.08 4.59 -3.04
N VAL A 88 6.38 4.64 -3.36
CA VAL A 88 7.00 5.83 -3.98
C VAL A 88 6.35 6.14 -5.33
N MET A 89 6.16 5.13 -6.20
CA MET A 89 5.47 5.32 -7.49
C MET A 89 4.05 5.81 -7.30
N TRP A 90 3.32 5.26 -6.33
CA TRP A 90 1.99 5.73 -5.98
C TRP A 90 2.00 7.19 -5.50
N GLY A 91 2.94 7.57 -4.64
CA GLY A 91 3.10 8.94 -4.16
C GLY A 91 3.25 9.96 -5.30
N VAL A 92 4.09 9.65 -6.30
CA VAL A 92 4.25 10.49 -7.50
C VAL A 92 2.92 10.64 -8.26
N ILE A 93 2.19 9.55 -8.43
CA ILE A 93 0.89 9.56 -9.14
C ILE A 93 -0.17 10.33 -8.35
N ALA A 94 -0.28 10.09 -7.04
CA ALA A 94 -1.20 10.79 -6.15
C ALA A 94 -0.92 12.30 -6.13
N THR A 95 0.35 12.69 -6.07
CA THR A 95 0.80 14.08 -6.18
C THR A 95 0.34 14.68 -7.51
N THR A 96 0.59 14.00 -8.63
CA THR A 96 0.18 14.47 -9.97
C THR A 96 -1.34 14.63 -10.08
N LEU A 97 -2.12 13.65 -9.62
CA LEU A 97 -3.58 13.70 -9.65
C LEU A 97 -4.13 14.85 -8.80
N SER A 98 -3.55 15.07 -7.62
CA SER A 98 -3.95 16.17 -6.74
C SER A 98 -3.63 17.55 -7.34
N ILE A 99 -2.47 17.72 -7.99
CA ILE A 99 -2.13 18.96 -8.72
C ILE A 99 -3.14 19.23 -9.85
N VAL A 100 -3.45 18.21 -10.65
CA VAL A 100 -4.42 18.35 -11.74
C VAL A 100 -5.81 18.71 -11.21
N ALA A 101 -6.23 18.11 -10.09
CA ALA A 101 -7.49 18.43 -9.43
C ALA A 101 -7.53 19.87 -8.90
N THR A 102 -6.43 20.38 -8.34
CA THR A 102 -6.30 21.78 -7.89
C THR A 102 -6.42 22.75 -9.06
N VAL A 103 -5.66 22.51 -10.14
CA VAL A 103 -5.62 23.42 -11.29
C VAL A 103 -6.95 23.45 -12.04
N LYS A 104 -7.57 22.28 -12.27
CA LYS A 104 -8.83 22.18 -13.04
C LYS A 104 -10.08 22.46 -12.21
N GLY A 105 -10.08 22.05 -10.95
CA GLY A 105 -11.22 22.20 -10.04
C GLY A 105 -11.22 23.49 -9.23
N ARG A 106 -10.12 24.27 -9.26
CA ARG A 106 -9.91 25.47 -8.42
C ARG A 106 -10.19 25.23 -6.93
N SER A 107 -10.00 23.99 -6.47
CA SER A 107 -10.25 23.60 -5.09
C SER A 107 -9.00 23.82 -4.25
N TRP A 108 -9.08 24.76 -3.31
CA TRP A 108 -7.98 25.07 -2.39
C TRP A 108 -7.60 23.88 -1.48
N THR A 109 -8.58 23.03 -1.13
CA THR A 109 -8.34 21.81 -0.34
C THR A 109 -7.53 20.77 -1.11
N ALA A 110 -7.75 20.65 -2.42
CA ALA A 110 -6.91 19.81 -3.29
C ALA A 110 -5.46 20.36 -3.36
N GLY A 111 -5.30 21.69 -3.26
CA GLY A 111 -4.00 22.35 -3.17
C GLY A 111 -3.22 21.92 -1.93
N ILE A 112 -3.85 21.94 -0.76
CA ILE A 112 -3.24 21.49 0.50
C ILE A 112 -2.87 20.00 0.43
N ILE A 113 -3.78 19.17 -0.08
CA ILE A 113 -3.54 17.72 -0.28
C ILE A 113 -2.35 17.49 -1.21
N SER A 114 -2.20 18.31 -2.27
CA SER A 114 -1.08 18.18 -3.20
C SER A 114 0.28 18.49 -2.59
N VAL A 115 0.33 19.50 -1.71
CA VAL A 115 1.55 19.83 -0.96
C VAL A 115 1.91 18.70 -0.01
N TYR A 116 0.93 18.18 0.74
CA TYR A 116 1.14 17.04 1.63
C TYR A 116 1.64 15.81 0.87
N ASN A 117 0.98 15.44 -0.24
CA ASN A 117 1.38 14.29 -1.06
C ASN A 117 2.80 14.47 -1.62
N ALA A 118 3.18 15.67 -2.03
CA ALA A 118 4.53 15.94 -2.51
C ALA A 118 5.58 15.74 -1.40
N PHE A 119 5.34 16.29 -0.19
CA PHE A 119 6.23 16.08 0.95
C PHE A 119 6.32 14.61 1.36
N ALA A 120 5.18 13.91 1.44
CA ALA A 120 5.14 12.48 1.76
C ALA A 120 5.92 11.67 0.72
N THR A 121 5.71 11.93 -0.58
CA THR A 121 6.44 11.26 -1.66
C THR A 121 7.95 11.48 -1.57
N ILE A 122 8.39 12.70 -1.23
CA ILE A 122 9.82 13.00 -1.05
C ILE A 122 10.38 12.25 0.16
N ALA A 123 9.65 12.22 1.27
CA ALA A 123 10.07 11.49 2.47
C ALA A 123 10.18 9.98 2.21
N ASP A 124 9.15 9.38 1.59
CA ASP A 124 9.11 7.97 1.20
C ASP A 124 10.26 7.63 0.23
N ALA A 125 10.50 8.50 -0.77
CA ALA A 125 11.59 8.31 -1.72
C ALA A 125 12.96 8.42 -1.04
N TRP A 126 13.12 9.35 -0.11
CA TRP A 126 14.35 9.52 0.65
C TRP A 126 14.63 8.30 1.54
N GLU A 127 13.64 7.83 2.28
CA GLU A 127 13.75 6.61 3.09
C GLU A 127 14.10 5.40 2.22
N TYR A 128 13.38 5.24 1.09
CA TYR A 128 13.64 4.17 0.14
C TYR A 128 15.08 4.19 -0.38
N ILE A 129 15.57 5.34 -0.87
CA ILE A 129 16.91 5.49 -1.43
C ILE A 129 18.00 5.22 -0.38
N THR A 130 17.84 5.81 0.81
CA THR A 130 18.83 5.67 1.90
C THR A 130 18.85 4.25 2.49
N GLY A 131 17.70 3.57 2.53
CA GLY A 131 17.57 2.19 3.01
C GLY A 131 17.90 1.12 1.98
N PHE A 132 17.88 1.43 0.68
CA PHE A 132 17.96 0.45 -0.42
C PHE A 132 19.12 -0.53 -0.29
N PHE A 133 20.35 -0.03 -0.20
CA PHE A 133 21.53 -0.90 -0.14
C PHE A 133 21.60 -1.72 1.15
N SER A 134 21.08 -1.18 2.26
CA SER A 134 20.99 -1.89 3.53
C SER A 134 20.02 -3.07 3.41
N ALA A 135 18.82 -2.82 2.89
CA ALA A 135 17.81 -3.85 2.66
C ALA A 135 18.32 -4.93 1.68
N TRP A 136 18.93 -4.52 0.56
CA TRP A 136 19.52 -5.44 -0.41
C TRP A 136 20.60 -6.33 0.21
N LYS A 137 21.49 -5.76 1.03
CA LYS A 137 22.53 -6.51 1.73
C LYS A 137 21.94 -7.51 2.74
N SER A 138 20.88 -7.12 3.44
CA SER A 138 20.17 -7.99 4.37
C SER A 138 19.50 -9.16 3.65
N ILE A 139 18.86 -8.93 2.51
CA ILE A 139 18.31 -9.98 1.65
C ILE A 139 19.40 -10.96 1.23
N ARG A 140 20.52 -10.47 0.68
CA ARG A 140 21.61 -11.36 0.23
C ARG A 140 22.13 -12.22 1.38
N ARG A 141 22.40 -11.60 2.54
CA ARG A 141 22.86 -12.33 3.73
C ARG A 141 21.85 -13.36 4.23
N ALA A 142 20.55 -13.05 4.14
CA ALA A 142 19.50 -13.98 4.51
C ALA A 142 19.48 -15.20 3.58
N VAL A 143 19.58 -14.99 2.26
CA VAL A 143 19.62 -16.09 1.28
C VAL A 143 20.85 -16.99 1.47
N ASP A 144 21.99 -16.41 1.83
CA ASP A 144 23.23 -17.16 2.07
C ASP A 144 23.20 -17.97 3.39
N SER A 145 22.16 -17.79 4.22
CA SER A 145 22.03 -18.47 5.51
C SER A 145 21.48 -19.89 5.36
N SER A 146 21.99 -20.82 6.17
CA SER A 146 21.60 -22.23 6.13
C SER A 146 20.18 -22.50 6.64
N ASP A 147 19.59 -21.58 7.39
CA ASP A 147 18.25 -21.66 7.97
C ASP A 147 17.19 -20.93 7.11
N PHE A 148 17.55 -20.46 5.92
CA PHE A 148 16.65 -19.77 5.02
C PHE A 148 15.69 -20.73 4.30
N SER A 149 14.41 -20.36 4.24
CA SER A 149 13.37 -21.15 3.58
C SER A 149 12.64 -20.33 2.53
N ILE A 150 12.93 -20.59 1.25
CA ILE A 150 12.22 -19.94 0.13
C ILE A 150 10.75 -20.33 0.06
N ILE A 151 10.40 -21.53 0.56
CA ILE A 151 9.02 -22.01 0.58
C ILE A 151 8.19 -21.14 1.53
N ASP A 152 8.72 -20.84 2.71
CA ASP A 152 8.04 -19.99 3.69
C ASP A 152 7.85 -18.56 3.16
N VAL A 153 8.87 -18.01 2.49
CA VAL A 153 8.77 -16.71 1.80
C VAL A 153 7.61 -16.70 0.81
N ILE A 154 7.57 -17.69 -0.10
CA ILE A 154 6.54 -17.76 -1.15
C ILE A 154 5.15 -17.92 -0.51
N ALA A 155 5.03 -18.80 0.49
CA ALA A 155 3.76 -19.04 1.18
C ALA A 155 3.24 -17.77 1.87
N ILE A 156 4.10 -17.07 2.62
CA ILE A 156 3.73 -15.83 3.33
C ILE A 156 3.31 -14.75 2.33
N LEU A 157 4.09 -14.52 1.28
CA LEU A 157 3.76 -13.50 0.28
C LEU A 157 2.47 -13.85 -0.49
N ALA A 158 2.26 -15.12 -0.86
CA ALA A 158 1.05 -15.55 -1.54
C ALA A 158 -0.20 -15.37 -0.67
N ILE A 159 -0.13 -15.74 0.61
CA ILE A 159 -1.22 -15.53 1.57
C ILE A 159 -1.48 -14.04 1.77
N ALA A 160 -0.42 -13.24 1.94
CA ALA A 160 -0.54 -11.80 2.13
C ALA A 160 -1.17 -11.09 0.92
N LEU A 161 -0.73 -11.43 -0.30
CA LEU A 161 -1.33 -10.95 -1.53
C LEU A 161 -2.78 -11.42 -1.69
N GLY A 162 -3.09 -12.66 -1.32
CA GLY A 162 -4.46 -13.18 -1.35
C GLY A 162 -5.40 -12.39 -0.43
N ILE A 163 -5.02 -12.24 0.84
CA ILE A 163 -5.79 -11.47 1.83
C ILE A 163 -5.87 -10.00 1.42
N GLY A 164 -4.75 -9.40 1.03
CA GLY A 164 -4.70 -8.01 0.59
C GLY A 164 -5.59 -7.75 -0.61
N TYR A 165 -5.62 -8.67 -1.58
CA TYR A 165 -6.53 -8.59 -2.72
C TYR A 165 -7.99 -8.63 -2.27
N ILE A 166 -8.37 -9.57 -1.40
CA ILE A 166 -9.76 -9.69 -0.92
C ILE A 166 -10.21 -8.39 -0.25
N ILE A 167 -9.41 -7.86 0.70
CA ILE A 167 -9.75 -6.65 1.45
C ILE A 167 -9.90 -5.45 0.51
N SER A 168 -8.88 -5.20 -0.33
CA SER A 168 -8.90 -4.08 -1.27
C SER A 168 -10.02 -4.23 -2.29
N TYR A 169 -10.28 -5.44 -2.79
CA TYR A 169 -11.29 -5.68 -3.81
C TYR A 169 -12.71 -5.48 -3.28
N VAL A 170 -12.98 -5.89 -2.04
CA VAL A 170 -14.26 -5.61 -1.38
C VAL A 170 -14.48 -4.09 -1.28
N ALA A 171 -13.50 -3.35 -0.78
CA ALA A 171 -13.59 -1.88 -0.70
C ALA A 171 -13.81 -1.25 -2.09
N TYR A 172 -13.08 -1.71 -3.10
CA TYR A 172 -13.25 -1.29 -4.49
C TYR A 172 -14.67 -1.55 -5.02
N LYS A 173 -15.24 -2.72 -4.74
CA LYS A 173 -16.60 -3.04 -5.16
C LYS A 173 -17.64 -2.16 -4.49
N GLU A 174 -17.47 -1.86 -3.20
CA GLU A 174 -18.36 -0.93 -2.49
C GLU A 174 -18.28 0.49 -3.06
N GLY A 175 -17.08 0.94 -3.43
CA GLY A 175 -16.89 2.21 -4.14
C GLY A 175 -17.63 2.24 -5.47
N LEU A 176 -17.46 1.21 -6.29
CA LEU A 176 -18.12 1.11 -7.60
C LEU A 176 -19.66 1.10 -7.49
N LYS A 177 -20.21 0.35 -6.53
CA LYS A 177 -21.66 0.28 -6.27
C LYS A 177 -22.23 1.64 -5.87
N SER A 178 -21.50 2.40 -5.06
CA SER A 178 -21.97 3.70 -4.56
C SER A 178 -22.27 4.69 -5.69
N GLU A 179 -21.46 4.72 -6.75
CA GLU A 179 -21.68 5.57 -7.93
C GLU A 179 -22.81 5.06 -8.83
N ILE A 180 -22.92 3.74 -9.01
CA ILE A 180 -24.01 3.13 -9.79
C ILE A 180 -25.35 3.43 -9.11
N GLY A 181 -25.44 3.23 -7.79
CA GLY A 181 -26.64 3.54 -6.98
C GLY A 181 -27.03 5.01 -7.07
N TYR A 182 -26.05 5.92 -7.00
CA TYR A 182 -26.27 7.35 -7.20
C TYR A 182 -26.82 7.68 -8.60
N SER A 183 -26.29 7.03 -9.65
CA SER A 183 -26.72 7.25 -11.04
C SER A 183 -28.15 6.77 -11.29
N TYR A 184 -28.58 5.68 -10.65
CA TYR A 184 -29.97 5.21 -10.73
C TYR A 184 -30.92 6.12 -9.94
N ALA A 185 -30.51 6.65 -8.78
CA ALA A 185 -31.32 7.57 -8.00
C ALA A 185 -31.50 8.91 -8.74
N SER A 186 -30.45 9.46 -9.35
CA SER A 186 -30.54 10.75 -10.08
C SER A 186 -31.41 10.66 -11.34
N ARG A 187 -31.45 9.51 -12.02
CA ARG A 187 -32.34 9.30 -13.18
C ARG A 187 -33.82 9.13 -12.84
N ARG A 188 -34.18 8.89 -11.58
CA ARG A 188 -35.60 8.79 -11.14
C ARG A 188 -36.19 10.12 -10.69
N VAL A 189 -35.35 11.14 -10.51
CA VAL A 189 -35.77 12.46 -10.01
C VAL A 189 -36.03 13.45 -11.16
N PHE A 190 -35.75 13.05 -12.41
CA PHE A 190 -36.07 13.80 -13.63
C PHE A 190 -37.08 13.04 -14.48
#